data_AF-I6DRM7-F1
#
_entry.id   AF-I6DRM7-F1
#
_cell.length_a   1.000
_cell.length_b   1.000
_cell.length_c   1.000
_cell.angle_alpha   90.00
_cell.angle_beta   90.00
_cell.angle_gamma   90.00
#
_symmetry.space_group_name_H-M   'P 1'
#
loop_
_entity.id
_entity.type
_entity.pdbx_description
1 polymer ?
#
loop_
_entity_poly.entity_id
_entity_poly.type
_entity_poly.pdbx_seq_one_letter_code
_entity_poly.pdbx_strand_id
1 'polypeptide(L)'
;MTGGSRGIGRATALLLAKEEYTVAVNYQQNLHAAQEVVNLITQAGGKAFVLQADISDENQVIAMFTAIDQHDEPLAALVNNAGILFTQCTVENLTAERINRVLSTNVTGYFLCCREAVKRMALKNGGSGGAIVNVSSVASRLGSPGE
;
A
#
# COMPACT_ATOMS: atom_id res chain seq x y z
N MET A 1 -5.31 0.10 0.22
CA MET A 1 -4.31 -0.15 -0.85
C MET A 1 -3.12 0.78 -0.65
N THR A 2 -1.90 0.29 -0.40
CA THR A 2 -0.71 1.17 -0.37
C THR A 2 -0.23 1.51 -1.79
N GLY A 3 0.20 2.75 -2.02
CA GLY A 3 0.62 3.20 -3.34
C GLY A 3 -0.48 3.13 -4.41
N GLY A 4 -1.74 3.38 -4.02
CA GLY A 4 -2.92 3.19 -4.86
C GLY A 4 -3.14 4.26 -5.93
N SER A 5 -2.33 5.32 -5.96
CA SER A 5 -2.54 6.46 -6.86
C SER A 5 -2.16 6.20 -8.32
N ARG A 6 -1.34 5.17 -8.61
CA ARG A 6 -0.78 4.91 -9.96
C ARG A 6 -0.56 3.43 -10.22
N GLY A 7 -0.29 3.09 -11.49
CA GLY A 7 0.17 1.76 -11.93
C GLY A 7 -0.76 0.63 -11.48
N ILE A 8 -0.15 -0.46 -10.98
CA ILE A 8 -0.86 -1.64 -10.46
C ILE A 8 -1.83 -1.24 -9.35
N GLY A 9 -1.39 -0.41 -8.40
CA GLY A 9 -2.23 0.07 -7.30
C GLY A 9 -3.52 0.76 -7.76
N ARG A 10 -3.43 1.63 -8.78
CA ARG A 10 -4.61 2.28 -9.38
C ARG A 10 -5.54 1.27 -10.02
N ALA A 11 -5.00 0.36 -10.84
CA ALA A 11 -5.81 -0.66 -11.51
C ALA A 11 -6.54 -1.57 -10.50
N THR A 12 -5.84 -2.00 -9.45
CA THR A 12 -6.42 -2.80 -8.37
C THR A 12 -7.47 -2.02 -7.57
N ALA A 13 -7.23 -0.74 -7.26
CA ALA A 13 -8.22 0.09 -6.57
C ALA A 13 -9.53 0.22 -7.37
N LEU A 14 -9.42 0.46 -8.68
CA LEU A 14 -10.60 0.53 -9.57
C LEU A 14 -11.33 -0.81 -9.67
N LEU A 15 -10.61 -1.93 -9.68
CA LEU A 15 -11.22 -3.25 -9.72
C LEU A 15 -11.93 -3.58 -8.40
N LEU A 16 -11.28 -3.37 -7.25
CA LEU A 16 -11.87 -3.63 -5.94
C LEU A 16 -13.15 -2.82 -5.72
N ALA A 17 -13.19 -1.56 -6.20
CA ALA A 17 -14.39 -0.76 -6.12
C ALA A 17 -15.57 -1.33 -6.94
N LYS A 18 -15.30 -2.02 -8.06
CA LYS A 18 -16.33 -2.72 -8.83
C LYS A 18 -16.84 -3.97 -8.12
N GLU A 19 -16.00 -4.58 -7.30
CA GLU A 19 -16.34 -5.68 -6.39
C GLU A 19 -16.91 -5.15 -5.05
N GLU A 20 -17.46 -3.93 -5.05
CA GLU A 20 -18.18 -3.31 -3.93
C GLU A 20 -17.35 -3.00 -2.67
N TYR A 21 -16.01 -3.07 -2.75
CA TYR A 21 -15.17 -2.61 -1.65
C TYR A 21 -15.15 -1.08 -1.55
N THR A 22 -15.22 -0.56 -0.32
CA THR A 22 -14.78 0.81 -0.03
C THR A 22 -13.25 0.86 -0.04
N VAL A 23 -12.68 1.69 -0.92
CA VAL A 23 -11.23 1.70 -1.17
C VAL A 23 -10.54 2.90 -0.51
N ALA A 24 -9.70 2.62 0.50
CA ALA A 24 -8.71 3.56 1.00
C ALA A 24 -7.48 3.59 0.06
N VAL A 25 -7.31 4.70 -0.67
CA VAL A 25 -6.23 4.95 -1.63
C VAL A 25 -5.08 5.66 -0.91
N ASN A 26 -4.06 4.91 -0.50
CA ASN A 26 -2.86 5.52 0.07
C ASN A 26 -1.95 6.12 -1.00
N TYR A 27 -1.37 7.28 -0.69
CA TYR A 27 -0.35 7.94 -1.48
C TYR A 27 0.70 8.60 -0.56
N GLN A 28 1.91 8.83 -1.08
CA GLN A 28 2.97 9.53 -0.33
C GLN A 28 2.98 11.04 -0.64
N GLN A 29 3.11 11.41 -1.93
CA GLN A 29 3.31 12.80 -2.35
C GLN A 29 2.28 13.31 -3.36
N ASN A 30 1.81 12.45 -4.27
CA ASN A 30 0.96 12.88 -5.38
C ASN A 30 -0.54 12.76 -5.04
N LEU A 31 -1.07 13.76 -4.31
CA LEU A 31 -2.48 13.85 -3.97
C LEU A 31 -3.37 13.91 -5.21
N HIS A 32 -2.97 14.66 -6.25
CA HIS A 32 -3.76 14.81 -7.46
C HIS A 32 -4.06 13.45 -8.12
N ALA A 33 -3.03 12.62 -8.30
CA ALA A 33 -3.20 11.28 -8.85
C ALA A 33 -4.06 10.37 -7.96
N ALA A 34 -3.95 10.50 -6.63
CA ALA A 34 -4.80 9.74 -5.70
C ALA A 34 -6.27 10.18 -5.81
N GLN A 35 -6.52 11.49 -5.91
CA GLN A 35 -7.85 12.05 -6.04
C GLN A 35 -8.50 11.70 -7.39
N GLU A 36 -7.72 11.64 -8.47
CA GLU A 36 -8.21 11.12 -9.75
C GLU A 36 -8.76 9.69 -9.61
N VAL A 37 -8.07 8.81 -8.87
CA VAL A 37 -8.54 7.44 -8.64
C VAL A 37 -9.84 7.45 -7.85
N VAL A 38 -9.93 8.24 -6.77
CA VAL A 38 -11.17 8.37 -5.99
C VAL A 38 -12.31 8.89 -6.86
N ASN A 39 -12.08 9.91 -7.69
CA ASN A 39 -13.08 10.48 -8.57
C ASN A 39 -13.59 9.45 -9.59
N LEU A 40 -12.70 8.63 -10.16
CA LEU A 40 -13.10 7.57 -11.08
C LEU A 40 -13.96 6.50 -10.39
N ILE A 41 -13.63 6.15 -9.13
CA ILE A 41 -14.41 5.20 -8.34
C ILE A 41 -15.80 5.76 -8.03
N THR A 42 -15.88 7.00 -7.55
CA THR A 42 -17.14 7.62 -7.15
C THR A 42 -18.05 7.92 -8.34
N GLN A 43 -17.49 8.33 -9.49
CA GLN A 43 -18.25 8.49 -10.74
C GLN A 43 -18.83 7.17 -11.25
N ALA A 44 -18.18 6.04 -10.94
CA ALA A 44 -18.70 4.70 -11.24
C ALA A 44 -19.67 4.16 -10.17
N GLY A 45 -20.02 4.97 -9.15
CA GLY A 45 -20.95 4.60 -8.07
C GLY A 45 -20.31 3.86 -6.89
N GLY A 46 -18.99 3.65 -6.89
CA GLY A 46 -18.27 3.04 -5.78
C GLY A 46 -17.89 4.03 -4.67
N LYS A 47 -17.27 3.53 -3.61
CA LYS A 47 -16.80 4.34 -2.48
C LYS A 47 -15.27 4.31 -2.39
N ALA A 48 -14.66 5.47 -2.26
CA ALA A 48 -13.22 5.57 -2.02
C ALA A 48 -12.86 6.89 -1.35
N PHE A 49 -11.70 6.90 -0.70
CA PHE A 49 -11.12 8.09 -0.09
C PHE A 49 -9.60 8.00 -0.11
N VAL A 50 -8.93 9.15 0.00
CA VAL A 50 -7.46 9.23 -0.01
C VAL A 50 -6.90 9.25 1.40
N LEU A 51 -5.73 8.63 1.59
CA LEU A 51 -4.95 8.72 2.83
C LEU A 51 -3.49 9.01 2.50
N GLN A 52 -2.93 10.07 3.07
CA GLN A 52 -1.50 10.34 2.92
C GLN A 52 -0.70 9.59 3.98
N ALA A 53 0.28 8.81 3.56
CA ALA A 53 1.30 8.25 4.46
C ALA A 53 2.51 7.77 3.68
N ASP A 54 3.70 8.04 4.21
CA ASP A 54 4.90 7.26 3.92
C ASP A 54 4.87 5.97 4.72
N ILE A 55 4.76 4.83 4.04
CA ILE A 55 4.68 3.54 4.72
C ILE A 55 6.00 3.11 5.37
N SER A 56 7.12 3.78 5.07
CA SER A 56 8.39 3.54 5.75
C SER A 56 8.47 4.21 7.14
N ASP A 57 7.53 5.11 7.45
CA ASP A 57 7.40 5.76 8.76
C ASP A 57 6.29 5.09 9.57
N GLU A 58 6.68 4.47 10.68
CA GLU A 58 5.76 3.75 11.56
C GLU A 58 4.63 4.63 12.12
N ASN A 59 4.92 5.87 12.49
CA ASN A 59 3.91 6.76 13.07
C ASN A 59 2.87 7.13 12.00
N GLN A 60 3.32 7.35 10.76
CA GLN A 60 2.41 7.61 9.64
C GLN A 60 1.56 6.39 9.30
N VAL A 61 2.12 5.17 9.36
CA VAL A 61 1.33 3.94 9.19
C VAL A 61 0.27 3.82 10.28
N ILE A 62 0.63 4.02 11.55
CA ILE A 62 -0.33 3.99 12.66
C ILE A 62 -1.44 5.03 12.44
N ALA A 63 -1.07 6.28 12.13
CA ALA A 63 -2.04 7.34 11.87
C ALA A 63 -2.97 7.03 10.69
N MET A 64 -2.43 6.47 9.60
CA MET A 64 -3.20 6.05 8.43
C MET A 64 -4.25 5.00 8.81
N PHE A 65 -3.87 3.98 9.57
CA PHE A 65 -4.80 2.93 9.98
C PHE A 65 -5.82 3.41 11.03
N THR A 66 -5.44 4.32 11.92
CA THR A 66 -6.39 5.00 12.82
C THR A 66 -7.41 5.83 12.03
N ALA A 67 -7.00 6.49 10.95
CA ALA A 67 -7.93 7.19 10.06
C ALA A 67 -8.88 6.24 9.33
N ILE A 68 -8.42 5.04 8.95
CA ILE A 68 -9.30 3.99 8.39
C ILE A 68 -10.39 3.61 9.41
N ASP A 69 -10.04 3.49 10.69
CA ASP A 69 -11.01 3.11 11.75
C ASP A 69 -12.09 4.16 11.99
N GLN A 70 -11.92 5.39 11.52
CA GLN A 70 -12.94 6.44 11.60
C GLN A 70 -14.07 6.23 10.58
N HIS A 71 -13.94 5.25 9.69
CA HIS A 71 -15.00 4.84 8.78
C HIS A 71 -15.79 3.66 9.40
N ASP A 72 -17.11 3.67 9.22
CA ASP A 72 -18.03 2.66 9.79
C ASP A 72 -17.97 1.28 9.10
N GLU A 73 -16.82 0.91 8.50
CA GLU A 73 -16.61 -0.35 7.79
C GLU A 73 -15.32 -1.02 8.29
N PRO A 74 -15.36 -2.29 8.75
CA PRO A 74 -14.18 -2.98 9.23
C PRO A 74 -13.18 -3.25 8.09
N LEU A 75 -11.89 -3.20 8.40
CA LEU A 75 -10.84 -3.51 7.44
C LEU A 75 -10.88 -5.00 7.04
N ALA A 76 -11.35 -5.29 5.84
CA ALA A 76 -11.46 -6.66 5.32
C ALA A 76 -10.24 -7.12 4.51
N ALA A 77 -9.51 -6.19 3.87
CA ALA A 77 -8.37 -6.53 3.02
C ALA A 77 -7.26 -5.46 3.04
N LEU A 78 -6.01 -5.91 2.89
CA LEU A 78 -4.84 -5.07 2.65
C LEU A 78 -4.15 -5.54 1.37
N VAL A 79 -3.84 -4.59 0.48
CA VAL A 79 -2.87 -4.82 -0.59
C VAL A 79 -1.68 -3.91 -0.36
N ASN A 80 -0.55 -4.54 -0.10
CA ASN A 80 0.76 -3.92 -0.03
C ASN A 80 1.32 -3.84 -1.45
N ASN A 81 1.25 -2.65 -2.04
CA ASN A 81 1.68 -2.39 -3.41
C ASN A 81 2.68 -1.22 -3.52
N ALA A 82 2.75 -0.33 -2.53
CA ALA A 82 3.73 0.75 -2.54
C ALA A 82 5.15 0.17 -2.68
N GLY A 83 5.92 0.67 -3.63
CA GLY A 83 7.26 0.20 -3.88
C GLY A 83 8.05 1.24 -4.64
N ILE A 84 9.34 1.31 -4.36
CA ILE A 84 10.27 2.21 -5.03
C ILE A 84 11.41 1.41 -5.68
N LEU A 85 11.91 1.97 -6.77
CA LEU A 85 13.13 1.56 -7.45
C LEU A 85 13.97 2.81 -7.70
N PHE A 86 15.26 2.62 -7.93
CA PHE A 86 16.20 3.66 -8.28
C PHE A 86 16.83 3.33 -9.64
N THR A 87 17.57 4.29 -10.22
CA THR A 87 18.34 4.06 -11.45
C THR A 87 19.26 2.86 -11.29
N GLN A 88 19.30 2.01 -12.32
CA GLN A 88 20.05 0.76 -12.28
C GLN A 88 21.54 0.98 -12.01
N CYS A 89 22.14 0.13 -11.18
CA CYS A 89 23.58 0.16 -10.94
C CYS A 89 24.12 -1.20 -10.51
N THR A 90 25.42 -1.41 -10.73
CA THR A 90 26.13 -2.58 -10.20
C THR A 90 26.21 -2.55 -8.67
N VAL A 91 26.46 -3.71 -8.06
CA VAL A 91 26.43 -3.89 -6.59
C VAL A 91 27.51 -3.04 -5.90
N GLU A 92 28.69 -2.90 -6.50
CA GLU A 92 29.78 -2.09 -5.95
C GLU A 92 29.48 -0.59 -5.89
N ASN A 93 28.46 -0.13 -6.63
CA ASN A 93 27.98 1.25 -6.63
C ASN A 93 26.80 1.48 -5.67
N LEU A 94 26.35 0.45 -4.95
CA LEU A 94 25.28 0.60 -3.96
C LEU A 94 25.80 1.35 -2.72
N THR A 95 25.02 2.32 -2.28
CA THR A 95 25.22 3.00 -1.00
C THR A 95 24.33 2.38 0.06
N ALA A 96 24.79 2.41 1.33
CA ALA A 96 23.98 1.97 2.46
C ALA A 96 22.64 2.75 2.54
N GLU A 97 22.66 4.04 2.21
CA GLU A 97 21.45 4.87 2.13
C GLU A 97 20.45 4.32 1.10
N ARG A 98 20.90 4.03 -0.12
CA ARG A 98 20.03 3.47 -1.17
C ARG A 98 19.45 2.13 -0.75
N ILE A 99 20.27 1.22 -0.22
CA ILE A 99 19.82 -0.09 0.26
C ILE A 99 18.75 0.09 1.34
N ASN A 100 19.04 0.90 2.37
CA ASN A 100 18.11 1.13 3.46
C ASN A 100 16.82 1.75 2.97
N ARG A 101 16.87 2.70 2.03
CA ARG A 101 15.66 3.34 1.49
C ARG A 101 14.76 2.35 0.76
N VAL A 102 15.33 1.47 -0.07
CA VAL A 102 14.57 0.41 -0.75
C VAL A 102 13.96 -0.56 0.26
N LEU A 103 14.76 -1.04 1.23
CA LEU A 103 14.28 -2.00 2.24
C LEU A 103 13.21 -1.40 3.15
N SER A 104 13.38 -0.15 3.58
CA SER A 104 12.43 0.55 4.44
C SER A 104 11.06 0.68 3.81
N THR A 105 10.98 0.99 2.52
CA THR A 105 9.68 1.08 1.81
C THR A 105 9.16 -0.30 1.40
N ASN A 106 9.96 -1.10 0.69
CA ASN A 106 9.49 -2.31 0.01
C ASN A 106 9.38 -3.54 0.94
N VAL A 107 10.01 -3.50 2.12
CA VAL A 107 9.99 -4.61 3.10
C VAL A 107 9.41 -4.14 4.42
N THR A 108 10.11 -3.23 5.13
CA THR A 108 9.70 -2.80 6.47
C THR A 108 8.30 -2.19 6.45
N GLY A 109 8.02 -1.29 5.50
CA GLY A 109 6.70 -0.67 5.38
C GLY A 109 5.57 -1.65 5.13
N TYR A 110 5.83 -2.76 4.42
CA TYR A 110 4.84 -3.83 4.25
C TYR A 110 4.55 -4.54 5.56
N PHE A 111 5.59 -4.86 6.34
CA PHE A 111 5.41 -5.47 7.66
C PHE A 111 4.67 -4.55 8.63
N LEU A 112 4.94 -3.24 8.59
CA LEU A 112 4.21 -2.27 9.41
C LEU A 112 2.73 -2.23 9.04
N CYS A 113 2.40 -2.17 7.74
CA CYS A 113 1.01 -2.22 7.29
C CYS A 113 0.33 -3.57 7.62
N CYS A 114 1.03 -4.69 7.43
CA CYS A 114 0.55 -6.02 7.82
C CYS A 114 0.24 -6.09 9.31
N ARG A 115 1.12 -5.53 10.16
CA ARG A 115 0.92 -5.51 11.62
C ARG A 115 -0.37 -4.78 11.98
N GLU A 116 -0.59 -3.59 11.43
CA GLU A 116 -1.80 -2.81 11.71
C GLU A 116 -3.06 -3.44 11.12
N ALA A 117 -2.96 -4.09 9.96
CA ALA A 117 -4.07 -4.86 9.39
C ALA A 117 -4.42 -6.07 10.24
N VAL A 118 -3.43 -6.88 10.66
CA VAL A 118 -3.65 -8.06 11.50
C VAL A 118 -4.23 -7.68 12.86
N LYS A 119 -3.83 -6.55 13.45
CA LYS A 119 -4.45 -6.05 14.70
C LYS A 119 -5.97 -5.90 14.59
N ARG A 120 -6.48 -5.53 13.41
CA ARG A 120 -7.91 -5.32 13.12
C ARG A 120 -8.62 -6.57 12.60
N MET A 121 -7.94 -7.37 11.76
CA MET A 121 -8.52 -8.55 11.12
C MET A 121 -8.56 -9.78 12.03
N ALA A 122 -7.61 -9.92 12.97
CA ALA A 122 -7.45 -11.16 13.72
C ALA A 122 -8.66 -11.48 14.62
N LEU A 123 -9.17 -12.71 14.54
CA LEU A 123 -10.28 -13.19 15.37
C LEU A 123 -10.03 -13.00 16.88
N LYS A 124 -8.79 -13.23 17.33
CA LYS A 124 -8.40 -13.06 18.75
C LYS A 124 -8.50 -11.62 19.26
N ASN A 125 -8.55 -10.63 18.34
CA ASN A 125 -8.72 -9.22 18.67
C ASN A 125 -10.16 -8.74 18.40
N GLY A 126 -11.10 -9.65 18.12
CA GLY A 126 -12.48 -9.32 17.79
C GLY A 126 -12.73 -9.00 16.31
N GLY A 127 -11.73 -9.18 15.43
CA GLY A 127 -11.90 -9.05 13.99
C GLY A 127 -12.67 -10.23 13.37
N SER A 128 -13.03 -10.12 12.09
CA SER A 128 -13.78 -11.14 11.35
C SER A 128 -12.93 -11.93 10.36
N GLY A 129 -11.60 -11.85 10.47
CA GLY A 129 -10.67 -12.32 9.45
C GLY A 129 -10.44 -11.28 8.36
N GLY A 130 -9.66 -11.66 7.34
CA GLY A 130 -9.36 -10.80 6.21
C GLY A 130 -8.30 -11.40 5.30
N ALA A 131 -7.94 -10.66 4.24
CA ALA A 131 -6.93 -11.07 3.28
C ALA A 131 -5.82 -10.02 3.13
N ILE A 132 -4.58 -10.48 3.00
CA ILE A 132 -3.43 -9.62 2.71
C ILE A 132 -2.75 -10.10 1.43
N VAL A 133 -2.57 -9.18 0.48
CA VAL A 133 -1.83 -9.42 -0.77
C VAL A 133 -0.59 -8.54 -0.78
N ASN A 134 0.58 -9.15 -0.95
CA ASN A 134 1.85 -8.43 -1.11
C ASN A 134 2.28 -8.49 -2.57
N VAL A 135 2.44 -7.33 -3.21
CA VAL A 135 2.97 -7.24 -4.57
C VAL A 135 4.49 -7.38 -4.50
N SER A 136 4.97 -8.56 -4.89
CA SER A 136 6.41 -8.83 -5.03
C SER A 136 6.85 -8.60 -6.49
N SER A 137 7.94 -9.23 -6.91
CA SER A 137 8.43 -9.20 -8.28
C SER A 137 9.12 -10.52 -8.64
N VAL A 138 9.18 -10.85 -9.93
CA VAL A 138 10.02 -11.92 -10.48
C VAL A 138 11.50 -11.70 -10.12
N ALA A 139 11.91 -10.45 -9.91
CA ALA A 139 13.22 -10.06 -9.38
C ALA A 139 13.61 -10.83 -8.10
N SER A 140 12.64 -11.18 -7.25
CA SER A 140 12.89 -11.97 -6.03
C SER A 140 13.47 -13.36 -6.31
N ARG A 141 13.30 -13.89 -7.53
CA ARG A 141 13.79 -15.19 -7.98
C ARG A 141 15.00 -15.08 -8.91
N LEU A 142 15.04 -14.04 -9.74
CA LEU A 142 16.06 -13.88 -10.78
C LEU A 142 17.24 -12.99 -10.37
N GLY A 143 17.13 -12.24 -9.26
CA GLY A 143 18.21 -11.42 -8.71
C GLY A 143 18.49 -10.11 -9.45
N SER A 144 17.90 -9.91 -10.63
CA SER A 144 17.97 -8.67 -11.43
C SER A 144 19.42 -8.18 -11.67
N PRO A 145 20.28 -9.02 -12.28
CA PRO A 145 21.69 -8.67 -12.45
C PRO A 145 21.85 -7.45 -13.36
N GLY A 146 22.54 -6.42 -12.85
CA GLY A 146 22.77 -5.16 -13.58
C GLY A 146 21.58 -4.19 -13.58
N GLU A 147 20.49 -4.52 -12.87
CA GLU A 147 19.38 -3.60 -12.59
C GLU A 147 19.57 -2.79 -11.29
#